data_AF-A0A927NZA9-F1
#
_entry.id   AF-A0A927NZA9-F1
#
_cell.length_a   1.000
_cell.length_b   1.000
_cell.length_c   1.000
_cell.angle_alpha   90.00
_cell.angle_beta   90.00
_cell.angle_gamma   90.00
#
_symmetry.space_group_name_H-M   'P 1'
#
loop_
_entity.id
_entity.type
_entity.pdbx_description
1 polymer ?
#
loop_
_entity_poly.entity_id
_entity_poly.type
_entity_poly.pdbx_seq_one_letter_code
_entity_poly.pdbx_strand_id
1 'polypeptide(L)'
;MTLDVSADWQGTQEYTKPTEHSMISAQPYMPSGRMHLCFVPLTPDGHLSAKKIIGDRQKLCQWQDLYHNFMAKEFPDLERGRAAKETGRQHIPTWMIKRSSTLEKEGQEIADLFGSINRFNAPKVKEEIETKLPEWFKKTQVLSAQIASSKIGIAHWQREAAEAKRTSREAWTQMAEMRDKYTELLAQLDHLRRYEKHMPEEMRKELASARRETMRMIYGDFER
;
A
#
# COMPACT_ATOMS: atom_id res chain seq x y z
N MET A 1 23.32 -19.92 -19.50
CA MET A 1 22.74 -20.61 -18.33
C MET A 1 21.36 -20.00 -18.13
N THR A 2 20.33 -20.61 -18.72
CA THR A 2 18.93 -20.19 -18.62
C THR A 2 18.42 -20.63 -17.26
N LEU A 3 18.20 -19.68 -16.34
CA LEU A 3 17.48 -19.93 -15.10
C LEU A 3 16.02 -20.13 -15.48
N ASP A 4 15.57 -21.38 -15.44
CA ASP A 4 14.16 -21.73 -15.51
C ASP A 4 13.51 -21.37 -14.18
N VAL A 5 12.80 -20.25 -14.17
CA VAL A 5 12.18 -19.67 -12.97
C VAL A 5 10.87 -20.39 -12.59
N SER A 6 10.41 -21.37 -13.38
CA SER A 6 9.13 -22.06 -13.14
C SER A 6 9.22 -23.26 -12.19
N ALA A 7 10.42 -23.85 -12.03
CA ALA A 7 10.58 -25.17 -11.41
C ALA A 7 10.62 -25.18 -9.86
N ASP A 8 11.13 -24.15 -9.19
CA ASP A 8 11.56 -24.29 -7.78
C ASP A 8 10.66 -23.64 -6.71
N TRP A 9 9.42 -23.29 -7.07
CA TRP A 9 8.43 -22.69 -6.14
C TRP A 9 7.46 -23.75 -5.57
N GLN A 10 7.93 -24.62 -4.67
CA GLN A 10 7.13 -25.69 -4.06
C GLN A 10 6.67 -25.46 -2.60
N GLY A 11 6.82 -24.26 -2.04
CA GLY A 11 6.43 -24.03 -0.65
C GLY A 11 5.74 -22.71 -0.41
N THR A 12 4.40 -22.66 -0.54
CA THR A 12 3.46 -21.84 0.26
C THR A 12 2.04 -22.01 -0.31
N GLN A 13 1.08 -22.33 0.54
CA GLN A 13 -0.34 -22.52 0.20
C GLN A 13 -0.97 -21.25 -0.39
N GLU A 14 -1.84 -21.43 -1.40
CA GLU A 14 -2.75 -20.43 -1.99
C GLU A 14 -2.17 -19.10 -2.52
N TYR A 15 -1.01 -19.16 -3.17
CA TYR A 15 -0.56 -18.05 -4.01
C TYR A 15 -0.74 -18.41 -5.48
N THR A 16 -1.53 -17.61 -6.19
CA THR A 16 -1.63 -17.63 -7.64
C THR A 16 -0.24 -17.38 -8.25
N LYS A 17 0.45 -18.47 -8.60
CA LYS A 17 1.67 -18.42 -9.39
C LYS A 17 1.36 -17.66 -10.68
N PRO A 18 2.16 -16.65 -11.07
CA PRO A 18 2.21 -16.25 -12.46
C PRO A 18 2.61 -17.51 -13.24
N THR A 19 1.68 -18.07 -14.00
CA THR A 19 1.98 -19.19 -14.89
C THR A 19 2.95 -18.72 -15.97
N GLU A 20 3.68 -19.63 -16.62
CA GLU A 20 4.53 -19.29 -17.78
C GLU A 20 3.74 -18.51 -18.86
N HIS A 21 2.44 -18.78 -18.97
CA HIS A 21 1.49 -18.11 -19.85
C HIS A 21 1.11 -16.68 -19.42
N SER A 22 1.58 -16.21 -18.26
CA SER A 22 1.31 -14.87 -17.74
C SER A 22 2.45 -13.89 -17.99
N MET A 23 3.67 -14.34 -18.32
CA MET A 23 4.81 -13.45 -18.58
C MET A 23 4.84 -13.02 -20.05
N ILE A 24 4.82 -11.72 -20.32
CA ILE A 24 4.84 -11.17 -21.69
C ILE A 24 6.29 -10.91 -22.13
N SER A 25 7.08 -10.27 -21.27
CA SER A 25 8.45 -9.91 -21.61
C SER A 25 9.30 -9.66 -20.37
N ALA A 26 10.59 -9.99 -20.51
CA ALA A 26 11.64 -9.65 -19.56
C ALA A 26 12.75 -8.95 -20.34
N GLN A 27 12.94 -7.65 -20.09
CA GLN A 27 13.90 -6.83 -20.80
C GLN A 27 15.03 -6.40 -19.86
N PRO A 28 16.22 -7.00 -19.96
CA PRO A 28 17.37 -6.59 -19.16
C PRO A 28 17.97 -5.29 -19.71
N TYR A 29 18.33 -4.39 -18.81
CA TYR A 29 19.09 -3.17 -19.08
C TYR A 29 20.43 -3.27 -18.36
N MET A 30 21.44 -3.71 -19.12
CA MET A 30 22.78 -4.03 -18.63
C MET A 30 23.51 -2.88 -17.92
N PRO A 31 23.47 -1.62 -18.39
CA PRO A 31 24.29 -0.55 -17.79
C PRO A 31 24.00 -0.24 -16.32
N SER A 32 22.80 -0.57 -15.84
CA SER A 32 22.43 -0.39 -14.43
C SER A 32 21.98 -1.70 -13.77
N GLY A 33 22.22 -2.85 -14.40
CA GLY A 33 21.82 -4.17 -13.89
C GLY A 33 20.33 -4.32 -13.55
N ARG A 34 19.44 -3.57 -14.22
CA ARG A 34 17.99 -3.60 -13.93
C ARG A 34 17.23 -4.39 -15.00
N MET A 35 16.09 -4.96 -14.64
CA MET A 35 15.24 -5.68 -15.57
C MET A 35 13.81 -5.15 -15.49
N HIS A 36 13.21 -4.88 -16.65
CA HIS A 36 11.77 -4.61 -16.75
C HIS A 36 11.05 -5.93 -16.99
N LEU A 37 10.21 -6.33 -16.05
CA LEU A 37 9.38 -7.53 -16.15
C LEU A 37 7.93 -7.12 -16.39
N CYS A 38 7.35 -7.59 -17.49
CA CYS A 38 5.95 -7.37 -17.86
C CYS A 38 5.19 -8.70 -17.79
N PHE A 39 4.13 -8.74 -16.99
CA PHE A 39 3.25 -9.90 -16.88
C PHE A 39 1.78 -9.47 -16.93
N VAL A 40 0.95 -10.35 -17.50
CA VAL A 40 -0.51 -10.25 -17.50
C VAL A 40 -1.01 -10.72 -16.13
N PRO A 41 -1.77 -9.89 -15.40
CA PRO A 41 -2.33 -10.30 -14.13
C PRO A 41 -3.58 -11.18 -14.36
N LEU A 42 -3.37 -12.45 -14.73
CA LEU A 42 -4.43 -13.45 -14.95
C LEU A 42 -4.71 -14.27 -13.68
N THR A 43 -5.97 -14.27 -13.22
CA THR A 43 -6.41 -15.07 -12.08
C THR A 43 -6.67 -16.53 -12.49
N PRO A 44 -6.75 -17.51 -11.56
CA PRO A 44 -7.07 -18.90 -11.87
C PRO A 44 -8.40 -19.03 -12.61
N ASP A 45 -9.36 -18.19 -12.23
CA ASP A 45 -10.68 -18.10 -12.86
C ASP A 45 -10.66 -17.53 -14.29
N GLY A 46 -9.48 -17.21 -14.85
CA GLY A 46 -9.31 -16.65 -16.20
C GLY A 46 -9.58 -15.15 -16.32
N HIS A 47 -9.82 -14.43 -15.22
CA HIS A 47 -10.05 -12.99 -15.23
C HIS A 47 -8.75 -12.17 -15.12
N LEU A 48 -8.75 -10.97 -15.70
CA LEU A 48 -7.65 -10.01 -15.55
C LEU A 48 -7.86 -9.16 -14.30
N SER A 49 -7.05 -9.40 -13.27
CA SER A 49 -7.13 -8.63 -12.02
C SER A 49 -5.79 -8.48 -11.33
N ALA A 50 -5.14 -7.34 -11.55
CA ALA A 50 -3.93 -6.94 -10.81
C ALA A 50 -4.21 -6.87 -9.30
N LYS A 51 -5.39 -6.40 -8.90
CA LYS A 51 -5.77 -6.29 -7.48
C LYS A 51 -5.81 -7.65 -6.78
N LYS A 52 -6.28 -8.71 -7.44
CA LYS A 52 -6.31 -10.06 -6.84
C LYS A 52 -4.91 -10.66 -6.70
N ILE A 53 -4.04 -10.44 -7.70
CA ILE A 53 -2.71 -11.06 -7.79
C ILE A 53 -1.65 -10.29 -7.00
N ILE A 54 -1.51 -8.99 -7.26
CA ILE A 54 -0.56 -8.12 -6.55
C ILE A 54 -1.05 -7.86 -5.13
N GLY A 55 -2.37 -7.70 -4.96
CA GLY A 55 -2.98 -7.53 -3.66
C GLY A 55 -2.98 -6.08 -3.17
N ASP A 56 -3.07 -5.95 -1.86
CA ASP A 56 -3.03 -4.69 -1.14
C ASP A 56 -1.60 -4.35 -0.68
N ARG A 57 -1.46 -3.30 0.12
CA ARG A 57 -0.17 -2.88 0.66
C ARG A 57 0.50 -3.96 1.53
N GLN A 58 -0.29 -4.78 2.24
CA GLN A 58 0.26 -5.83 3.09
C GLN A 58 0.83 -6.97 2.25
N LYS A 59 0.08 -7.41 1.23
CA LYS A 59 0.56 -8.39 0.25
C LYS A 59 1.81 -7.89 -0.48
N LEU A 60 1.88 -6.62 -0.88
CA LEU A 60 3.08 -6.04 -1.48
C LEU A 60 4.31 -6.10 -0.57
N CYS A 61 4.16 -5.86 0.74
CA CYS A 61 5.27 -6.04 1.68
C CYS A 61 5.69 -7.52 1.74
N GLN A 62 4.73 -8.44 1.84
CA GLN A 62 5.00 -9.88 1.84
C GLN A 62 5.72 -10.32 0.55
N TRP A 63 5.31 -9.81 -0.62
CA TRP A 63 5.96 -10.06 -1.90
C TRP A 63 7.43 -9.63 -1.90
N GLN A 64 7.75 -8.48 -1.30
CA GLN A 64 9.14 -8.03 -1.20
C GLN A 64 9.97 -8.96 -0.29
N ASP A 65 9.39 -9.47 0.79
CA ASP A 65 10.06 -10.38 1.72
C ASP A 65 10.26 -11.76 1.08
N LEU A 66 9.25 -12.30 0.40
CA LEU A 66 9.33 -13.56 -0.36
C LEU A 66 10.36 -13.47 -1.49
N TYR A 67 10.36 -12.37 -2.24
CA TYR A 67 11.33 -12.13 -3.30
C TYR A 67 12.76 -12.08 -2.75
N HIS A 68 12.98 -11.36 -1.65
CA HIS A 68 14.29 -11.32 -1.00
C HIS A 68 14.70 -12.71 -0.49
N ASN A 69 13.82 -13.45 0.18
CA ASN A 69 14.13 -14.80 0.66
C ASN A 69 14.50 -15.77 -0.46
N PHE A 70 13.90 -15.59 -1.65
CA PHE A 70 14.27 -16.35 -2.84
C PHE A 70 15.64 -15.92 -3.37
N MET A 71 15.86 -14.62 -3.57
CA MET A 71 17.10 -14.09 -4.12
C MET A 71 18.30 -14.25 -3.18
N ALA A 72 18.10 -14.20 -1.86
CA ALA A 72 19.16 -14.34 -0.86
C ALA A 72 19.80 -15.74 -0.85
N LYS A 73 19.12 -16.76 -1.41
CA LYS A 73 19.70 -18.09 -1.59
C LYS A 73 20.87 -18.08 -2.59
N GLU A 74 20.70 -17.33 -3.69
CA GLU A 74 21.71 -17.18 -4.75
C GLU A 74 22.65 -15.99 -4.49
N PHE A 75 22.17 -14.96 -3.81
CA PHE A 75 22.91 -13.72 -3.51
C PHE A 75 22.87 -13.41 -2.01
N PRO A 76 23.73 -14.05 -1.18
CA PRO A 76 23.70 -13.91 0.28
C PRO A 76 23.95 -12.48 0.78
N ASP A 77 24.71 -11.68 0.04
CA ASP A 77 25.02 -10.29 0.38
C ASP A 77 23.86 -9.31 0.11
N LEU A 78 22.80 -9.77 -0.55
CA LEU A 78 21.65 -8.92 -0.88
C LEU A 78 20.85 -8.63 0.37
N GLU A 79 20.90 -7.41 0.89
CA GLU A 79 20.08 -7.01 2.04
C GLU A 79 18.63 -6.67 1.66
N ARG A 80 17.70 -7.00 2.57
CA ARG A 80 16.31 -6.60 2.44
C ARG A 80 16.14 -5.10 2.65
N GLY A 81 15.56 -4.43 1.66
CA GLY A 81 15.17 -3.02 1.82
C GLY A 81 14.19 -2.81 2.99
N ARG A 82 14.38 -1.75 3.78
CA ARG A 82 13.48 -1.43 4.91
C ARG A 82 12.09 -1.02 4.43
N ALA A 83 11.05 -1.40 5.17
CA ALA A 83 9.68 -1.16 4.76
C ALA A 83 9.34 0.34 4.66
N ALA A 84 8.51 0.72 3.69
CA ALA A 84 8.05 2.11 3.53
C ALA A 84 7.24 2.61 4.75
N LYS A 85 6.62 1.69 5.51
CA LYS A 85 5.91 2.02 6.76
C LYS A 85 6.87 2.48 7.86
N GLU A 86 8.08 1.92 7.90
CA GLU A 86 9.10 2.25 8.90
C GLU A 86 9.91 3.47 8.49
N THR A 87 10.24 3.56 7.20
CA THR A 87 11.14 4.60 6.68
C THR A 87 10.42 5.86 6.24
N GLY A 88 9.10 5.80 6.00
CA GLY A 88 8.32 6.90 5.42
C GLY A 88 8.74 7.27 3.99
N ARG A 89 9.64 6.48 3.36
CA ARG A 89 10.16 6.77 2.02
C ARG A 89 9.05 6.66 0.99
N GLN A 90 9.00 7.64 0.10
CA GLN A 90 8.11 7.64 -1.05
C GLN A 90 8.90 7.57 -2.34
N HIS A 91 8.22 7.08 -3.39
CA HIS A 91 8.81 6.99 -4.71
C HIS A 91 9.13 8.40 -5.24
N ILE A 92 10.40 8.65 -5.54
CA ILE A 92 10.85 9.87 -6.21
C ILE A 92 10.89 9.58 -7.71
N PRO A 93 10.14 10.33 -8.54
CA PRO A 93 10.16 10.15 -9.98
C PRO A 93 11.58 10.26 -10.56
N THR A 94 11.92 9.40 -11.52
CA THR A 94 13.26 9.36 -12.12
C THR A 94 13.70 10.71 -12.72
N TRP A 95 12.76 11.46 -13.32
CA TRP A 95 13.07 12.78 -13.90
C TRP A 95 13.54 13.78 -12.84
N MET A 96 13.04 13.69 -11.60
CA MET A 96 13.40 14.58 -10.50
C MET A 96 14.82 14.29 -10.01
N ILE A 97 15.17 13.00 -9.90
CA ILE A 97 16.54 12.56 -9.57
C ILE A 97 17.51 13.03 -10.66
N LYS A 98 17.17 12.80 -11.94
CA LYS A 98 18.01 13.24 -13.08
C LYS A 98 18.21 14.75 -13.07
N ARG A 99 17.13 15.51 -12.89
CA ARG A 99 17.18 16.98 -12.83
C ARG A 99 18.06 17.47 -11.68
N SER A 100 17.98 16.83 -10.51
CA SER A 100 18.86 17.13 -9.37
C SER A 100 20.33 16.90 -9.73
N SER A 101 20.66 15.74 -10.32
CA SER A 101 22.04 15.41 -10.72
C SER A 101 22.57 16.36 -11.81
N THR A 102 21.74 16.79 -12.75
CA THR A 102 22.14 17.80 -13.75
C THR A 102 22.44 19.14 -13.08
N LEU A 103 21.61 19.60 -12.13
CA LEU A 103 21.84 20.86 -11.42
C LEU A 103 23.07 20.81 -10.51
N GLU A 104 23.39 19.65 -9.96
CA GLU A 104 24.60 19.43 -9.18
C GLU A 104 25.85 19.60 -10.06
N LYS A 105 25.84 19.05 -11.29
CA LYS A 105 26.92 19.24 -12.27
C LYS A 105 27.06 20.70 -12.71
N GLU A 106 25.95 21.36 -13.05
CA GLU A 106 25.95 22.79 -13.39
C GLU A 106 26.51 23.64 -12.24
N GLY A 107 26.17 23.28 -10.98
CA GLY A 107 26.70 23.96 -9.79
C GLY A 107 28.19 23.73 -9.59
N GLN A 108 28.68 22.51 -9.84
CA GLN A 108 30.10 22.20 -9.79
C GLN A 108 30.90 22.95 -10.85
N GLU A 109 30.38 23.04 -12.08
CA GLU A 109 31.00 23.84 -13.15
C GLU A 109 31.12 25.33 -12.75
N ILE A 110 30.10 25.90 -12.11
CA ILE A 110 30.15 27.27 -11.59
C ILE A 110 31.20 27.37 -10.47
N ALA A 111 31.28 26.40 -9.56
CA ALA A 111 32.28 26.38 -8.49
C ALA A 111 33.73 26.27 -9.02
N ASP A 112 33.93 25.45 -10.05
CA ASP A 112 35.23 25.29 -10.71
C ASP A 112 35.62 26.60 -11.44
N LEU A 113 34.65 27.29 -12.07
CA LEU A 113 34.87 28.62 -12.64
C LEU A 113 35.35 29.62 -11.58
N PHE A 114 34.71 29.67 -10.40
CA PHE A 114 35.17 30.49 -9.27
C PHE A 114 36.60 30.14 -8.85
N GLY A 115 36.94 28.85 -8.77
CA GLY A 115 38.29 28.37 -8.43
C GLY A 115 39.35 28.67 -9.48
N SER A 116 38.95 28.84 -10.74
CA SER A 116 39.84 29.11 -11.88
C SER A 116 40.24 30.58 -12.05
N ILE A 117 39.72 31.49 -11.20
CA ILE A 117 39.96 32.93 -11.31
C ILE A 117 41.43 33.26 -11.06
N ASN A 118 42.03 33.94 -12.02
CA ASN A 118 43.39 34.48 -12.01
C ASN A 118 43.35 35.92 -12.59
N ARG A 119 44.39 36.72 -12.33
CA ARG A 119 44.48 38.13 -12.73
C ARG A 119 44.31 38.38 -14.25
N PHE A 120 44.47 37.36 -15.08
CA PHE A 120 44.39 37.45 -16.54
C PHE A 120 43.03 37.01 -17.13
N ASN A 121 42.27 36.15 -16.45
CA ASN A 121 40.97 35.64 -16.92
C ASN A 121 39.78 36.18 -16.11
N ALA A 122 40.04 36.85 -14.97
CA ALA A 122 39.04 37.40 -14.06
C ALA A 122 37.85 38.13 -14.73
N PRO A 123 38.03 39.06 -15.69
CA PRO A 123 36.89 39.75 -16.27
C PRO A 123 35.97 38.81 -17.07
N LYS A 124 36.53 37.88 -17.84
CA LYS A 124 35.75 36.92 -18.64
C LYS A 124 35.03 35.88 -17.77
N VAL A 125 35.75 35.32 -16.79
CA VAL A 125 35.18 34.34 -15.86
C VAL A 125 34.07 34.97 -15.01
N LYS A 126 34.24 36.23 -14.60
CA LYS A 126 33.20 36.97 -13.88
C LYS A 126 31.93 37.13 -14.71
N GLU A 127 32.04 37.51 -15.98
CA GLU A 127 30.90 37.63 -16.90
C GLU A 127 30.17 36.29 -17.11
N GLU A 128 30.93 35.20 -17.26
CA GLU A 128 30.37 33.85 -17.40
C GLU A 128 29.64 33.39 -16.12
N ILE A 129 30.16 33.74 -14.94
CA ILE A 129 29.50 33.47 -13.66
C ILE A 129 28.23 34.33 -13.52
N GLU A 130 28.30 35.62 -13.84
CA GLU A 130 27.16 36.54 -13.74
C GLU A 130 25.98 36.12 -14.63
N THR A 131 26.24 35.41 -15.71
CA THR A 131 25.21 34.85 -16.60
C THR A 131 24.68 33.49 -16.13
N LYS A 132 25.56 32.54 -15.78
CA LYS A 132 25.16 31.17 -15.40
C LYS A 132 24.54 31.07 -14.00
N LEU A 133 25.02 31.86 -13.04
CA LEU A 133 24.62 31.76 -11.64
C LEU A 133 23.12 32.07 -11.40
N PRO A 134 22.53 33.15 -11.98
CA PRO A 134 21.10 33.43 -11.81
C PRO A 134 20.21 32.35 -12.42
N GLU A 135 20.58 31.81 -13.59
CA GLU A 135 19.82 30.74 -14.24
C GLU A 135 19.84 29.45 -13.41
N TRP A 136 21.02 29.05 -12.94
CA TRP A 136 21.16 27.90 -12.06
C TRP A 136 20.33 28.07 -10.78
N PHE A 137 20.39 29.25 -10.14
CA PHE A 137 19.62 29.56 -8.93
C PHE A 137 18.09 29.50 -9.18
N LYS A 138 17.62 30.01 -10.32
CA LYS A 138 16.21 29.90 -10.70
C LYS A 138 15.80 28.42 -10.87
N LYS A 139 16.61 27.63 -11.56
CA LYS A 139 16.32 26.20 -11.78
C LYS A 139 16.31 25.41 -10.45
N THR A 140 17.21 25.71 -9.51
CA THR A 140 17.24 25.06 -8.18
C THR A 140 16.06 25.46 -7.32
N GLN A 141 15.61 26.73 -7.35
CA GLN A 141 14.38 27.14 -6.67
C GLN A 141 13.15 26.41 -7.20
N VAL A 142 13.02 26.27 -8.52
CA VAL A 142 11.90 25.51 -9.13
C VAL A 142 11.93 24.05 -8.68
N LEU A 143 13.09 23.40 -8.70
CA LEU A 143 13.22 22.01 -8.24
C LEU A 143 12.90 21.89 -6.74
N SER A 144 13.36 22.83 -5.92
CA SER A 144 13.06 22.88 -4.48
C SER A 144 11.56 23.00 -4.22
N ALA A 145 10.87 23.90 -4.94
CA ALA A 145 9.42 24.05 -4.85
C ALA A 145 8.67 22.79 -5.29
N GLN A 146 9.14 22.12 -6.35
CA GLN A 146 8.57 20.84 -6.82
C GLN A 146 8.78 19.70 -5.81
N ILE A 147 9.92 19.65 -5.14
CA ILE A 147 10.19 18.69 -4.06
C ILE A 147 9.31 19.00 -2.85
N ALA A 148 9.16 20.27 -2.48
CA ALA A 148 8.33 20.71 -1.37
C ALA A 148 6.84 20.41 -1.60
N SER A 149 6.31 20.71 -2.79
CA SER A 149 4.93 20.37 -3.15
C SER A 149 4.70 18.86 -3.15
N SER A 150 5.69 18.09 -3.62
CA SER A 150 5.65 16.62 -3.53
C SER A 150 5.60 16.16 -2.06
N LYS A 151 6.40 16.75 -1.16
CA LYS A 151 6.39 16.46 0.29
C LYS A 151 5.09 16.85 1.01
N ILE A 152 4.40 17.91 0.58
CA ILE A 152 3.09 18.30 1.13
C ILE A 152 2.03 17.24 0.79
N GLY A 153 2.08 16.66 -0.43
CA GLY A 153 1.28 15.49 -0.77
C GLY A 153 1.55 14.30 0.16
N ILE A 154 2.81 14.03 0.50
CA ILE A 154 3.20 12.94 1.43
C ILE A 154 2.55 13.11 2.79
N ALA A 155 2.65 14.29 3.39
CA ALA A 155 2.08 14.57 4.70
C ALA A 155 0.55 14.55 4.70
N HIS A 156 -0.08 15.05 3.63
CA HIS A 156 -1.53 15.00 3.43
C HIS A 156 -2.04 13.55 3.36
N TRP A 157 -1.47 12.73 2.46
CA TRP A 157 -1.85 11.33 2.31
C TRP A 157 -1.53 10.49 3.54
N GLN A 158 -0.46 10.82 4.28
CA GLN A 158 -0.15 10.17 5.56
C GLN A 158 -1.18 10.51 6.65
N ARG A 159 -1.69 11.75 6.69
CA ARG A 159 -2.77 12.14 7.59
C ARG A 159 -4.08 11.46 7.22
N GLU A 160 -4.47 11.48 5.95
CA GLU A 160 -5.69 10.81 5.49
C GLU A 160 -5.63 9.29 5.71
N ALA A 161 -4.48 8.65 5.47
CA ALA A 161 -4.31 7.23 5.77
C ALA A 161 -4.35 6.91 7.28
N ALA A 162 -3.86 7.81 8.13
CA ALA A 162 -3.93 7.67 9.58
C ALA A 162 -5.36 7.88 10.10
N GLU A 163 -6.08 8.83 9.52
CA GLU A 163 -7.49 9.13 9.83
C GLU A 163 -8.41 7.99 9.40
N ALA A 164 -8.25 7.47 8.18
CA ALA A 164 -8.96 6.28 7.70
C ALA A 164 -8.72 5.04 8.59
N LYS A 165 -7.53 4.92 9.17
CA LYS A 165 -7.22 3.83 10.12
C LYS A 165 -7.87 4.03 11.48
N ARG A 166 -8.00 5.28 11.95
CA ARG A 166 -8.71 5.60 13.19
C ARG A 166 -10.20 5.32 13.07
N THR A 167 -10.85 5.84 12.01
CA THR A 167 -12.27 5.62 11.78
C THR A 167 -12.61 4.14 11.58
N SER A 168 -11.75 3.38 10.89
CA SER A 168 -11.90 1.92 10.81
C SER A 168 -11.80 1.25 12.18
N ARG A 169 -10.83 1.65 13.02
CA ARG A 169 -10.68 1.09 14.37
C ARG A 169 -11.87 1.43 15.27
N GLU A 170 -12.40 2.64 15.18
CA GLU A 170 -13.61 3.09 15.88
C GLU A 170 -14.84 2.29 15.43
N ALA A 171 -15.00 2.04 14.12
CA ALA A 171 -16.05 1.18 13.61
C ALA A 171 -15.93 -0.27 14.12
N TRP A 172 -14.71 -0.81 14.20
CA TRP A 172 -14.45 -2.14 14.77
C TRP A 172 -14.75 -2.21 16.27
N THR A 173 -14.42 -1.18 17.05
CA THR A 173 -14.76 -1.13 18.48
C THR A 173 -16.26 -1.02 18.69
N GLN A 174 -16.96 -0.19 17.90
CA GLN A 174 -18.42 -0.11 17.95
C GLN A 174 -19.07 -1.45 17.58
N MET A 175 -18.56 -2.14 16.56
CA MET A 175 -19.03 -3.49 16.20
C MET A 175 -18.79 -4.51 17.33
N ALA A 176 -17.66 -4.44 18.03
CA ALA A 176 -17.38 -5.30 19.16
C ALA A 176 -18.32 -5.03 20.34
N GLU A 177 -18.56 -3.77 20.68
CA GLU A 177 -19.54 -3.38 21.71
C GLU A 177 -20.96 -3.82 21.36
N MET A 178 -21.38 -3.65 20.10
CA MET A 178 -22.69 -4.10 19.62
C MET A 178 -22.81 -5.63 19.68
N ARG A 179 -21.74 -6.36 19.34
CA ARG A 179 -21.69 -7.81 19.48
C ARG A 179 -21.83 -8.23 20.94
N ASP A 180 -21.12 -7.57 21.86
CA ASP A 180 -21.16 -7.92 23.28
C ASP A 180 -22.56 -7.64 23.88
N LYS A 181 -23.19 -6.50 23.52
CA LYS A 181 -24.61 -6.23 23.85
C LYS A 181 -25.56 -7.29 23.30
N TYR A 182 -25.35 -7.70 22.05
CA TYR A 182 -26.16 -8.76 21.43
C TYR A 182 -26.02 -10.09 22.18
N THR A 183 -24.82 -10.45 22.62
CA THR A 183 -24.61 -11.65 23.45
C THR A 183 -25.27 -11.57 24.82
N GLU A 184 -25.27 -10.39 25.45
CA GLU A 184 -25.96 -10.17 26.72
C GLU A 184 -27.48 -10.32 26.56
N LEU A 185 -28.05 -9.72 25.52
CA LEU A 185 -29.47 -9.89 25.16
C LEU A 185 -29.85 -11.36 24.91
N LEU A 186 -28.99 -12.13 24.24
CA LEU A 186 -29.21 -13.57 24.06
C LEU A 186 -29.20 -14.33 25.40
N ALA A 187 -28.29 -13.98 26.32
CA ALA A 187 -28.25 -14.59 27.64
C ALA A 187 -29.49 -14.26 28.49
N GLN A 188 -29.96 -13.00 28.41
CA GLN A 188 -31.21 -12.57 29.04
C GLN A 188 -32.43 -13.32 28.45
N LEU A 189 -32.49 -13.46 27.12
CA LEU A 189 -33.53 -14.23 26.45
C LEU A 189 -33.54 -15.69 26.92
N ASP A 190 -32.37 -16.32 27.03
CA ASP A 190 -32.24 -17.69 27.50
C ASP A 190 -32.67 -17.84 28.97
N HIS A 191 -32.38 -16.83 29.81
CA HIS A 191 -32.87 -16.77 31.19
C HIS A 191 -34.39 -16.68 31.27
N LEU A 192 -35.02 -15.83 30.46
CA LEU A 192 -36.49 -15.72 30.39
C LEU A 192 -37.14 -17.03 29.89
N ARG A 193 -36.54 -17.68 28.89
CA ARG A 193 -36.99 -18.99 28.40
C ARG A 193 -36.90 -20.09 29.47
N ARG A 194 -35.90 -20.03 30.36
CA ARG A 194 -35.83 -20.95 31.51
C ARG A 194 -37.00 -20.74 32.47
N TYR A 195 -37.38 -19.50 32.79
CA TYR A 195 -38.57 -19.24 33.61
C TYR A 195 -39.86 -19.71 32.97
N GLU A 196 -40.02 -19.48 31.66
CA GLU A 196 -41.16 -19.99 30.89
C GLU A 196 -41.31 -21.50 31.05
N LYS A 197 -40.20 -22.25 31.04
CA LYS A 197 -40.19 -23.71 31.21
C LYS A 197 -40.60 -24.19 32.60
N HIS A 198 -40.36 -23.40 33.65
CA HIS A 198 -40.69 -23.74 35.04
C HIS A 198 -42.04 -23.19 35.52
N MET A 199 -42.77 -22.47 34.66
CA MET A 199 -44.07 -21.88 34.96
C MET A 199 -45.17 -22.96 35.05
N PRO A 200 -46.25 -22.76 35.84
CA PRO A 200 -47.38 -23.69 35.90
C PRO A 200 -48.03 -23.96 34.54
N GLU A 201 -48.53 -25.17 34.34
CA GLU A 201 -49.00 -25.68 33.03
C GLU A 201 -50.13 -24.82 32.41
N GLU A 202 -51.01 -24.24 33.24
CA GLU A 202 -52.11 -23.38 32.78
C GLU A 202 -51.61 -22.06 32.18
N MET A 203 -50.66 -21.40 32.83
CA MET A 203 -50.06 -20.16 32.33
C MET A 203 -49.24 -20.40 31.05
N ARG A 204 -48.57 -21.55 30.92
CA ARG A 204 -47.86 -21.91 29.69
C ARG A 204 -48.81 -22.06 28.49
N LYS A 205 -50.01 -22.59 28.68
CA LYS A 205 -51.02 -22.71 27.61
C LYS A 205 -51.56 -21.34 27.17
N GLU A 206 -51.80 -20.45 28.11
CA GLU A 206 -52.24 -19.07 27.84
C GLU A 206 -51.17 -18.25 27.10
N LEU A 207 -49.90 -18.39 27.52
CA LEU A 207 -48.76 -17.78 26.83
C LEU A 207 -48.61 -18.31 25.39
N ALA A 208 -48.86 -19.60 25.17
CA ALA A 208 -48.83 -20.21 23.84
C ALA A 208 -49.99 -19.75 22.92
N SER A 209 -51.18 -19.45 23.46
CA SER A 209 -52.22 -18.76 22.67
C SER A 209 -51.85 -17.32 22.34
N ALA A 210 -51.36 -16.56 23.32
CA ALA A 210 -50.95 -15.17 23.11
C ALA A 210 -49.79 -15.04 22.11
N ARG A 211 -48.84 -15.99 22.12
CA ARG A 211 -47.73 -16.06 21.16
C ARG A 211 -48.19 -16.37 19.73
N ARG A 212 -49.22 -17.19 19.56
CA ARG A 212 -49.84 -17.46 18.25
C ARG A 212 -50.57 -16.23 17.71
N GLU A 213 -51.26 -15.49 18.58
CA GLU A 213 -51.91 -14.21 18.24
C GLU A 213 -50.89 -13.15 17.78
N THR A 214 -49.80 -12.98 18.54
CA THR A 214 -48.74 -12.01 18.23
C THR A 214 -47.95 -12.38 16.98
N MET A 215 -47.63 -13.66 16.77
CA MET A 215 -46.97 -14.11 15.54
C MET A 215 -47.86 -13.89 14.31
N ARG A 216 -49.18 -14.05 14.46
CA ARG A 216 -50.18 -13.74 13.43
C ARG A 216 -50.24 -12.25 13.11
N MET A 217 -50.09 -11.37 14.09
CA MET A 217 -50.00 -9.91 13.85
C MET A 217 -48.67 -9.48 13.21
N ILE A 218 -47.54 -10.07 13.60
CA ILE A 218 -46.22 -9.66 13.09
C ILE A 218 -45.97 -10.18 11.66
N TYR A 219 -46.41 -11.41 11.36
CA TYR A 219 -46.12 -12.06 10.07
C TYR A 219 -47.34 -12.29 9.17
N GLY A 220 -48.57 -12.14 9.68
CA GLY A 220 -49.81 -12.26 8.88
C GLY A 220 -50.12 -11.06 7.99
N ASP A 221 -49.42 -9.94 8.19
CA ASP A 221 -49.53 -8.74 7.33
C ASP A 221 -48.58 -8.78 6.11
N PHE A 222 -47.81 -9.86 5.92
CA PHE A 222 -46.90 -10.04 4.77
C PHE A 222 -47.52 -10.86 3.61
N GLU A 223 -48.75 -11.38 3.75
CA GLU A 223 -49.47 -12.16 2.72
C GLU A 223 -50.67 -11.43 2.08
N ARG A 224 -50.65 -10.09 1.99
CA ARG A 224 -51.64 -9.33 1.20
C ARG A 224 -51.00 -8.47 0.12
#